data_AF-A0A0L0V028-F1
#
_entry.id   AF-A0A0L0V028-F1
#
_cell.length_a   1.000
_cell.length_b   1.000
_cell.length_c   1.000
_cell.angle_alpha   90.00
_cell.angle_beta   90.00
_cell.angle_gamma   90.00
#
_symmetry.space_group_name_H-M   'P 1'
#
loop_
_entity.id
_entity.type
_entity.pdbx_description
1 polymer ?
#
loop_
_entity_poly.entity_id
_entity_poly.type
_entity_poly.pdbx_seq_one_letter_code
_entity_poly.pdbx_strand_id
1 'polypeptide(L)'
;MDIQSDCMEFALPVISPEMTGLDSEERNAQPLVWHAKSKLYSHSVELHAERQPLYRGTHIGTTISTRILAAIDRRKRPILSSLKKFNGYRNDYLTKFAPEQLNLPENQPLTHHTFTNLSLDSTFWQDVYLFHSQAPWARNADVRAGIQAVLSIDRSQEEKVIVSQEFKSALSWAVELHASILSRLDEIDQQILALEEEVDGNAGLDSDFNMRPPNGFQSITSVNLGECEEINKLVLVQSVLQEELSKHRSLMRRWAGDVLDLWQTLYGPDSPDHLWFSLISSLPSPSVYVTETENGDSESINILDEEDSSSDVDGEEINATEMMNLLNIANND
;
A
#
# COMPACT_ATOMS: atom_id res chain seq x y z
N MET A 1 -20.72 -17.98 12.99
CA MET A 1 -21.37 -16.82 13.63
C MET A 1 -21.54 -15.79 12.55
N ASP A 2 -22.71 -15.83 11.93
CA ASP A 2 -23.08 -14.95 10.83
C ASP A 2 -23.17 -13.52 11.34
N ILE A 3 -22.33 -12.63 10.80
CA ILE A 3 -22.48 -11.19 11.00
C ILE A 3 -23.38 -10.72 9.87
N GLN A 4 -24.66 -10.63 10.21
CA GLN A 4 -25.71 -10.06 9.40
C GLN A 4 -25.33 -8.60 9.10
N SER A 5 -25.27 -8.29 7.81
CA SER A 5 -25.12 -6.94 7.28
C SER A 5 -26.37 -6.13 7.63
N ASP A 6 -26.43 -5.57 8.83
CA ASP A 6 -27.40 -4.53 9.17
C ASP A 6 -26.98 -3.25 8.44
N CYS A 7 -27.58 -3.06 7.27
CA CYS A 7 -27.68 -1.76 6.62
C CYS A 7 -28.16 -0.75 7.68
N MET A 8 -27.30 0.23 8.01
CA MET A 8 -27.74 1.45 8.67
C MET A 8 -28.76 2.13 7.75
N GLU A 9 -30.03 1.82 7.97
CA GLU A 9 -31.16 2.61 7.50
C GLU A 9 -30.99 4.00 8.11
N PHE A 10 -30.52 4.95 7.29
CA PHE A 10 -30.45 6.37 7.64
C PHE A 10 -31.87 6.89 7.80
N ALA A 11 -32.48 6.64 8.96
CA ALA A 11 -33.69 7.33 9.38
C ALA A 11 -33.35 8.82 9.48
N LEU A 12 -33.93 9.62 8.56
CA LEU A 12 -33.86 11.07 8.61
C LEU A 12 -34.37 11.55 9.98
N PRO A 13 -33.59 12.31 10.76
CA PRO A 13 -34.06 12.79 12.05
C PRO A 13 -35.17 13.80 11.85
N VAL A 14 -36.26 13.59 12.59
CA VAL A 14 -37.40 14.50 12.74
C VAL A 14 -36.88 15.91 13.04
N ILE A 15 -37.25 16.85 12.17
CA ILE A 15 -36.99 18.29 12.28
C ILE A 15 -37.51 18.76 13.65
N SER A 16 -36.61 19.02 14.59
CA SER A 16 -36.98 19.60 15.88
C SER A 16 -37.32 21.10 15.70
N PRO A 17 -38.33 21.63 16.41
CA PRO A 17 -39.05 22.83 16.01
C PRO A 17 -38.42 24.16 16.46
N GLU A 18 -37.12 24.20 16.79
CA GLU A 18 -36.44 25.41 17.28
C GLU A 18 -35.87 26.34 16.18
N MET A 19 -36.14 26.07 14.90
CA MET A 19 -35.65 26.89 13.78
C MET A 19 -36.68 27.87 13.19
N THR A 20 -37.77 28.21 13.89
CA THR A 20 -38.82 29.13 13.41
C THR A 20 -38.40 30.62 13.42
N GLY A 21 -37.25 30.95 12.82
CA GLY A 21 -36.77 32.33 12.69
C GLY A 21 -35.66 32.59 11.66
N LEU A 22 -35.04 31.57 11.05
CA LEU A 22 -34.02 31.77 10.02
C LEU A 22 -34.66 32.06 8.67
N ASP A 23 -34.20 33.13 8.01
CA ASP A 23 -34.64 33.54 6.68
C ASP A 23 -34.49 32.37 5.69
N SER A 24 -35.45 32.20 4.79
CA SER A 24 -35.46 31.12 3.80
C SER A 24 -34.20 31.11 2.93
N GLU A 25 -33.63 32.29 2.69
CA GLU A 25 -32.39 32.46 1.93
C GLU A 25 -31.17 31.93 2.69
N GLU A 26 -31.11 32.09 4.02
CA GLU A 26 -30.01 31.59 4.84
C GLU A 26 -29.97 30.07 4.85
N ARG A 27 -31.14 29.44 5.00
CA ARG A 27 -31.29 27.98 4.95
C ARG A 27 -30.86 27.39 3.60
N ASN A 28 -30.98 28.14 2.51
CA ASN A 28 -30.56 27.70 1.17
C ASN A 28 -29.06 27.91 0.93
N ALA A 29 -28.45 28.90 1.59
CA ALA A 29 -27.02 29.22 1.42
C ALA A 29 -26.09 28.30 2.23
N GLN A 30 -26.50 27.88 3.43
CA GLN A 30 -25.68 26.99 4.29
C GLN A 30 -25.31 25.65 3.61
N PRO A 31 -26.23 24.93 2.92
CA PRO A 31 -25.91 23.68 2.23
C PRO A 31 -24.88 23.86 1.10
N LEU A 32 -24.87 25.00 0.40
CA LEU A 32 -23.90 25.27 -0.67
C LEU A 32 -22.49 25.38 -0.11
N VAL A 33 -22.32 26.08 1.02
CA VAL A 33 -21.05 26.19 1.73
C VAL A 33 -20.59 24.82 2.22
N TRP A 34 -21.50 24.05 2.82
CA TRP A 34 -21.20 22.70 3.31
C TRP A 34 -20.78 21.76 2.18
N HIS A 35 -21.53 21.72 1.08
CA HIS A 35 -21.23 20.85 -0.05
C HIS A 35 -19.87 21.19 -0.67
N ALA A 36 -19.56 22.48 -0.85
CA ALA A 36 -18.25 22.90 -1.34
C ALA A 36 -17.12 22.54 -0.38
N LYS A 37 -17.34 22.65 0.94
CA LYS A 37 -16.36 22.25 1.95
C LYS A 37 -16.15 20.75 2.00
N SER A 38 -17.23 19.96 1.91
CA SER A 38 -17.17 18.49 1.84
C SER A 38 -16.35 18.04 0.62
N LYS A 39 -16.56 18.69 -0.53
CA LYS A 39 -15.76 18.45 -1.74
C LYS A 39 -14.28 18.80 -1.56
N LEU A 40 -13.96 19.86 -0.83
CA LEU A 40 -12.59 20.18 -0.44
C LEU A 40 -11.99 19.12 0.49
N TYR A 41 -12.78 18.57 1.42
CA TYR A 41 -12.32 17.50 2.31
C TYR A 41 -11.95 16.24 1.53
N SER A 42 -12.78 15.83 0.56
CA SER A 42 -12.46 14.71 -0.33
C SER A 42 -11.12 14.92 -1.05
N HIS A 43 -10.89 16.12 -1.59
CA HIS A 43 -9.60 16.44 -2.22
C HIS A 43 -8.43 16.43 -1.24
N SER A 44 -8.65 16.82 0.03
CA SER A 44 -7.62 16.76 1.07
C SER A 44 -7.23 15.32 1.39
N VAL A 45 -8.22 14.42 1.53
CA VAL A 45 -8.00 12.98 1.75
C VAL A 45 -7.25 12.36 0.58
N GLU A 46 -7.67 12.64 -0.66
CA GLU A 46 -7.01 12.14 -1.87
C GLU A 46 -5.56 12.61 -1.96
N LEU A 47 -5.31 13.91 -1.74
CA LEU A 47 -3.97 14.49 -1.76
C LEU A 47 -3.08 13.88 -0.67
N HIS A 48 -3.65 13.63 0.51
CA HIS A 48 -2.94 12.96 1.60
C HIS A 48 -2.57 11.53 1.22
N ALA A 49 -3.51 10.75 0.67
CA ALA A 49 -3.29 9.38 0.22
C ALA A 49 -2.19 9.27 -0.86
N GLU A 50 -2.13 10.21 -1.80
CA GLU A 50 -1.07 10.25 -2.82
C GLU A 50 0.32 10.55 -2.27
N ARG A 51 0.39 11.30 -1.17
CA ARG A 51 1.66 11.62 -0.50
C ARG A 51 2.13 10.53 0.44
N GLN A 52 1.24 9.67 0.92
CA GLN A 52 1.58 8.58 1.86
C GLN A 52 2.81 7.75 1.45
N PRO A 53 2.98 7.34 0.18
CA PRO A 53 4.16 6.59 -0.23
C PRO A 53 5.46 7.34 0.03
N LEU A 54 5.49 8.68 -0.14
CA LEU A 54 6.69 9.50 0.05
C LEU A 54 7.18 9.53 1.51
N TYR A 55 6.28 9.31 2.48
CA TYR A 55 6.60 9.40 3.92
C TYR A 55 6.96 8.06 4.56
N ARG A 56 6.73 6.92 3.89
CA ARG A 56 6.97 5.58 4.47
C ARG A 56 8.44 5.18 4.63
N GLY A 57 9.39 6.09 4.40
CA GLY A 57 10.82 5.85 4.61
C GLY A 57 11.45 4.80 3.68
N THR A 58 10.69 4.24 2.74
CA THR A 58 11.20 3.36 1.70
C THR A 58 11.92 4.21 0.66
N HIS A 59 13.11 3.78 0.22
CA HIS A 59 13.79 4.43 -0.90
C HIS A 59 12.97 4.23 -2.18
N ILE A 60 12.09 5.17 -2.45
CA ILE A 60 11.23 5.16 -3.64
C ILE A 60 12.11 5.56 -4.81
N GLY A 61 12.31 4.63 -5.75
CA GLY A 61 13.06 4.91 -6.98
C GLY A 61 12.48 6.11 -7.73
N THR A 62 13.31 6.73 -8.58
CA THR A 62 12.97 7.96 -9.32
C THR A 62 11.68 7.84 -10.12
N THR A 63 11.41 6.68 -10.72
CA THR A 63 10.19 6.43 -11.51
C THR A 63 8.90 6.51 -10.70
N ILE A 64 8.90 6.02 -9.46
CA ILE A 64 7.70 6.06 -8.62
C ILE A 64 7.52 7.46 -8.04
N SER A 65 8.63 8.11 -7.63
CA SER A 65 8.61 9.49 -7.15
C SER A 65 8.06 10.46 -8.20
N THR A 66 8.53 10.38 -9.46
CA THR A 66 8.03 11.22 -10.55
C THR A 66 6.57 10.97 -10.87
N ARG A 67 6.10 9.72 -10.83
CA ARG A 67 4.68 9.39 -10.99
C ARG A 67 3.81 9.99 -9.89
N ILE A 68 4.28 9.96 -8.65
CA ILE A 68 3.57 10.56 -7.50
C ILE A 68 3.50 12.08 -7.66
N LEU A 69 4.63 12.74 -7.99
CA LEU A 69 4.66 14.18 -8.21
C LEU A 69 3.73 14.60 -9.36
N ALA A 70 3.73 13.86 -10.47
CA ALA A 70 2.81 14.11 -11.59
C ALA A 70 1.34 13.92 -11.20
N ALA A 71 1.02 12.97 -10.31
CA ALA A 71 -0.34 12.80 -9.79
C ALA A 71 -0.76 14.00 -8.92
N ILE A 72 0.12 14.45 -8.03
CA ILE A 72 -0.10 15.63 -7.18
C ILE A 72 -0.34 16.88 -8.06
N ASP A 73 0.47 17.09 -9.10
CA ASP A 73 0.33 18.23 -10.00
C ASP A 73 -1.00 18.20 -10.78
N ARG A 74 -1.45 17.02 -11.22
CA ARG A 74 -2.76 16.87 -11.89
C ARG A 74 -3.93 17.29 -11.00
N ARG A 75 -3.80 17.16 -9.67
CA ARG A 75 -4.86 17.55 -8.71
C ARG A 75 -4.93 19.04 -8.42
N LYS A 76 -3.87 19.79 -8.70
CA LYS A 76 -3.80 21.24 -8.41
C LYS A 76 -4.97 22.02 -9.03
N ARG A 77 -5.31 21.76 -10.29
CA ARG A 77 -6.38 22.47 -11.00
C ARG A 77 -7.78 22.15 -10.44
N PRO A 78 -8.18 20.87 -10.24
CA PRO A 78 -9.42 20.53 -9.52
C PRO A 78 -9.53 21.16 -8.14
N ILE A 79 -8.44 21.14 -7.35
CA ILE A 79 -8.39 21.74 -6.01
C ILE A 79 -8.66 23.24 -6.09
N LEU A 80 -7.98 23.97 -6.99
CA LEU A 80 -8.18 25.40 -7.18
C LEU A 80 -9.62 25.75 -7.56
N SER A 81 -10.27 24.94 -8.40
CA SER A 81 -11.67 25.12 -8.78
C SER A 81 -12.62 24.94 -7.58
N SER A 82 -12.46 23.85 -6.81
CA SER A 82 -13.23 23.60 -5.58
C SER A 82 -13.00 24.69 -4.53
N LEU A 83 -11.77 25.19 -4.40
CA LEU A 83 -11.37 26.24 -3.47
C LEU A 83 -11.98 27.59 -3.84
N LYS A 84 -12.02 27.93 -5.14
CA LYS A 84 -12.73 29.12 -5.64
C LYS A 84 -14.23 29.06 -5.30
N LYS A 85 -14.87 27.90 -5.50
CA LYS A 85 -16.29 27.70 -5.18
C LYS A 85 -16.56 27.84 -3.68
N PHE A 86 -15.77 27.19 -2.84
CA PHE A 86 -15.88 27.29 -1.38
C PHE A 86 -15.70 28.72 -0.89
N ASN A 87 -14.61 29.40 -1.31
CA ASN A 87 -14.36 30.78 -0.91
C ASN A 87 -15.48 31.72 -1.37
N GLY A 88 -16.02 31.51 -2.57
CA GLY A 88 -17.17 32.26 -3.10
C GLY A 88 -18.42 32.08 -2.23
N TYR A 89 -18.89 30.84 -2.06
CA TYR A 89 -20.08 30.57 -1.26
C TYR A 89 -19.94 31.02 0.20
N ARG A 90 -18.75 30.83 0.79
CA ARG A 90 -18.47 31.29 2.16
C ARG A 90 -18.53 32.81 2.25
N ASN A 91 -17.92 33.53 1.30
CA ASN A 91 -17.94 34.99 1.29
C ASN A 91 -19.36 35.53 1.09
N ASP A 92 -20.13 34.95 0.17
CA ASP A 92 -21.52 35.33 -0.07
C ASP A 92 -22.40 35.09 1.16
N TYR A 93 -22.20 33.96 1.85
CA TYR A 93 -22.89 33.64 3.10
C TYR A 93 -22.54 34.64 4.20
N LEU A 94 -21.25 34.86 4.47
CA LEU A 94 -20.78 35.77 5.52
C LEU A 94 -21.22 37.21 5.25
N THR A 95 -21.16 37.68 4.00
CA THR A 95 -21.55 39.05 3.64
C THR A 95 -23.04 39.30 3.90
N LYS A 96 -23.90 38.29 3.64
CA LYS A 96 -25.35 38.43 3.77
C LYS A 96 -25.87 38.17 5.18
N PHE A 97 -25.35 37.15 5.86
CA PHE A 97 -25.96 36.60 7.07
C PHE A 97 -25.11 36.77 8.34
N ALA A 98 -23.79 36.97 8.21
CA ALA A 98 -22.88 37.13 9.36
C ALA A 98 -21.74 38.12 9.06
N PRO A 99 -22.05 39.39 8.73
CA PRO A 99 -21.05 40.36 8.28
C PRO A 99 -20.00 40.68 9.36
N GLU A 100 -20.36 40.56 10.65
CA GLU A 100 -19.45 40.70 11.77
C GLU A 100 -18.34 39.64 11.80
N GLN A 101 -18.58 38.47 11.19
CA GLN A 101 -17.61 37.38 11.12
C GLN A 101 -16.70 37.46 9.90
N LEU A 102 -17.04 38.27 8.90
CA LEU A 102 -16.33 38.33 7.61
C LEU A 102 -14.83 38.63 7.75
N ASN A 103 -14.48 39.50 8.70
CA ASN A 103 -13.09 39.95 8.90
C ASN A 103 -12.28 39.07 9.87
N LEU A 104 -12.85 37.99 10.39
CA LEU A 104 -12.12 37.09 11.28
C LEU A 104 -10.96 36.41 10.54
N PRO A 105 -9.81 36.16 11.20
CA PRO A 105 -8.67 35.49 10.58
C PRO A 105 -9.01 34.11 10.00
N GLU A 106 -9.89 33.37 10.69
CA GLU A 106 -10.38 32.06 10.27
C GLU A 106 -11.23 32.14 8.99
N ASN A 107 -11.89 33.29 8.76
CA ASN A 107 -12.80 33.54 7.64
C ASN A 107 -12.14 34.10 6.37
N GLN A 108 -10.82 34.26 6.40
CA GLN A 108 -10.07 34.66 5.22
C GLN A 108 -10.15 33.59 4.10
N PRO A 109 -10.10 34.00 2.82
CA PRO A 109 -10.10 33.06 1.70
C PRO A 109 -8.97 32.04 1.82
N LEU A 110 -9.31 30.76 1.73
CA LEU A 110 -8.32 29.69 1.79
C LEU A 110 -7.47 29.75 0.52
N THR A 111 -6.15 29.72 0.64
CA THR A 111 -5.25 29.63 -0.52
C THR A 111 -4.88 28.17 -0.80
N HIS A 112 -4.44 27.86 -2.03
CA HIS A 112 -3.95 26.51 -2.35
C HIS A 112 -2.82 26.08 -1.40
N HIS A 113 -1.85 26.96 -1.14
CA HIS A 113 -0.75 26.67 -0.22
C HIS A 113 -1.25 26.34 1.20
N THR A 114 -2.16 27.15 1.74
CA THR A 114 -2.75 26.90 3.06
C THR A 114 -3.54 25.58 3.09
N PHE A 115 -4.31 25.29 2.04
CA PHE A 115 -5.07 24.05 1.91
C PHE A 115 -4.17 22.80 1.83
N THR A 116 -3.13 22.85 1.01
CA THR A 116 -2.21 21.73 0.79
C THR A 116 -1.40 21.35 2.04
N ASN A 117 -1.23 22.31 2.96
CA ASN A 117 -0.55 22.10 4.24
C ASN A 117 -1.53 21.89 5.41
N LEU A 118 -2.83 21.90 5.13
CA LEU A 118 -3.85 21.71 6.15
C LEU A 118 -3.91 20.24 6.57
N SER A 119 -3.76 19.98 7.86
CA SER A 119 -3.95 18.62 8.40
C SER A 119 -5.40 18.17 8.25
N LEU A 120 -5.61 16.86 8.05
CA LEU A 120 -6.95 16.25 8.10
C LEU A 120 -7.60 16.41 9.47
N ASP A 121 -6.81 16.55 10.54
CA ASP A 121 -7.29 16.73 11.91
C ASP A 121 -7.55 18.20 12.28
N SER A 122 -7.34 19.13 11.34
CA SER A 122 -7.50 20.58 11.58
C SER A 122 -8.91 20.91 12.07
N THR A 123 -9.00 21.88 13.01
CA THR A 123 -10.29 22.44 13.45
C THR A 123 -11.08 23.05 12.31
N PHE A 124 -10.42 23.46 11.22
CA PHE A 124 -11.08 23.89 9.99
C PHE A 124 -12.09 22.87 9.49
N TRP A 125 -11.85 21.56 9.60
CA TRP A 125 -12.80 20.53 9.16
C TRP A 125 -13.96 20.31 10.14
N GLN A 126 -13.86 20.88 11.34
CA GLN A 126 -14.73 20.60 12.48
C GLN A 126 -15.84 21.64 12.67
N ASP A 127 -16.14 22.48 11.67
CA ASP A 127 -17.18 23.52 11.74
C ASP A 127 -18.55 22.94 12.16
N VAL A 128 -18.84 23.06 13.46
CA VAL A 128 -20.06 22.60 14.11
C VAL A 128 -21.31 23.23 13.50
N TYR A 129 -21.19 24.40 12.86
CA TYR A 129 -22.32 25.14 12.30
C TYR A 129 -22.85 24.59 10.97
N LEU A 130 -22.10 23.74 10.26
CA LEU A 130 -22.57 23.11 9.01
C LEU A 130 -23.08 21.68 9.22
N PHE A 131 -22.91 21.10 10.42
CA PHE A 131 -23.41 19.78 10.76
C PHE A 131 -24.70 19.91 11.57
N HIS A 132 -25.82 19.44 11.04
CA HIS A 132 -27.09 19.36 11.79
C HIS A 132 -27.06 18.29 12.90
N SER A 133 -25.97 17.52 13.01
CA SER A 133 -25.83 16.48 14.04
C SER A 133 -25.52 17.11 15.40
N GLN A 134 -26.51 17.03 16.29
CA GLN A 134 -26.38 17.34 17.71
C GLN A 134 -25.74 16.22 18.53
N ALA A 135 -25.32 15.13 17.88
CA ALA A 135 -24.75 13.98 18.56
C ALA A 135 -23.41 14.35 19.26
N PRO A 136 -23.09 13.71 20.40
CA PRO A 136 -21.87 14.02 21.16
C PRO A 136 -20.58 13.94 20.34
N TRP A 137 -20.46 13.01 19.39
CA TRP A 137 -19.31 12.88 18.49
C TRP A 137 -19.15 14.08 17.53
N ALA A 138 -20.22 14.78 17.18
CA ALA A 138 -20.16 15.94 16.29
C ALA A 138 -19.75 17.22 17.02
N ARG A 139 -20.16 17.37 18.29
CA ARG A 139 -19.94 18.61 19.07
C ARG A 139 -18.76 18.56 20.02
N ASN A 140 -18.52 17.42 20.65
CA ASN A 140 -17.52 17.30 21.71
C ASN A 140 -16.19 16.75 21.15
N ALA A 141 -15.12 17.56 21.27
CA ALA A 141 -13.79 17.20 20.81
C ALA A 141 -13.21 15.99 21.56
N ASP A 142 -13.44 15.88 22.87
CA ASP A 142 -12.97 14.76 23.69
C ASP A 142 -13.64 13.45 23.28
N VAL A 143 -14.94 13.50 22.92
CA VAL A 143 -15.67 12.33 22.42
C VAL A 143 -15.06 11.85 21.10
N ARG A 144 -14.71 12.76 20.19
CA ARG A 144 -14.02 12.39 18.94
C ARG A 144 -12.63 11.83 19.20
N ALA A 145 -11.85 12.46 20.08
CA ALA A 145 -10.53 11.98 20.44
C ALA A 145 -10.60 10.57 21.04
N GLY A 146 -11.60 10.29 21.88
CA GLY A 146 -11.88 8.96 22.41
C GLY A 146 -12.22 7.95 21.30
N ILE A 147 -13.11 8.30 20.37
CA ILE A 147 -13.46 7.45 19.22
C ILE A 147 -12.21 7.16 18.37
N GLN A 148 -11.42 8.17 18.04
CA GLN A 148 -10.21 8.02 17.25
C GLN A 148 -9.17 7.13 17.96
N ALA A 149 -9.02 7.27 19.28
CA ALA A 149 -8.14 6.41 20.06
C ALA A 149 -8.58 4.95 20.01
N VAL A 150 -9.89 4.66 20.15
CA VAL A 150 -10.44 3.31 20.03
C VAL A 150 -10.20 2.74 18.63
N LEU A 151 -10.50 3.50 17.57
CA LEU A 151 -10.23 3.08 16.19
C LEU A 151 -8.74 2.80 15.94
N SER A 152 -7.84 3.59 16.54
CA SER A 152 -6.39 3.38 16.44
C SER A 152 -5.95 2.09 17.13
N ILE A 153 -6.56 1.75 18.27
CA ILE A 153 -6.33 0.48 18.97
C ILE A 153 -6.82 -0.69 18.13
N ASP A 154 -8.05 -0.61 17.62
CA ASP A 154 -8.63 -1.66 16.77
C ASP A 154 -7.78 -1.88 15.52
N ARG A 155 -7.34 -0.78 14.88
CA ARG A 155 -6.46 -0.84 13.73
C ARG A 155 -5.11 -1.49 14.05
N SER A 156 -4.51 -1.15 15.18
CA SER A 156 -3.24 -1.75 15.62
C SER A 156 -3.40 -3.26 15.86
N GLN A 157 -4.55 -3.69 16.37
CA GLN A 157 -4.85 -5.10 16.58
C GLN A 157 -5.04 -5.85 15.25
N GLU A 158 -5.72 -5.26 14.27
CA GLU A 158 -5.80 -5.79 12.90
C GLU A 158 -4.42 -5.95 12.26
N GLU A 159 -3.60 -4.90 12.33
CA GLU A 159 -2.25 -4.91 11.76
C GLU A 159 -1.37 -5.98 12.41
N LYS A 160 -1.48 -6.18 13.73
CA LYS A 160 -0.80 -7.28 14.42
C LYS A 160 -1.19 -8.65 13.84
N VAL A 161 -2.47 -8.86 13.54
CA VAL A 161 -2.96 -10.12 12.94
C VAL A 161 -2.38 -10.31 11.53
N ILE A 162 -2.37 -9.26 10.71
CA ILE A 162 -1.80 -9.31 9.36
C ILE A 162 -0.30 -9.60 9.41
N VAL A 163 0.46 -8.87 10.23
CA VAL A 163 1.90 -9.07 10.39
C VAL A 163 2.20 -10.50 10.86
N SER A 164 1.41 -11.03 11.79
CA SER A 164 1.50 -12.41 12.26
C SER A 164 1.30 -13.43 11.14
N GLN A 165 0.31 -13.22 10.27
CA GLN A 165 0.06 -14.11 9.13
C GLN A 165 1.18 -14.05 8.09
N GLU A 166 1.59 -12.84 7.69
CA GLU A 166 2.67 -12.63 6.71
C GLU A 166 4.01 -13.18 7.22
N PHE A 167 4.27 -13.02 8.51
CA PHE A 167 5.45 -13.60 9.16
C PHE A 167 5.45 -15.12 9.05
N LYS A 168 4.34 -15.80 9.37
CA LYS A 168 4.22 -17.26 9.19
C LYS A 168 4.42 -17.67 7.73
N SER A 169 3.81 -16.96 6.79
CA SER A 169 3.98 -17.21 5.35
C SER A 169 5.45 -17.11 4.94
N ALA A 170 6.18 -16.09 5.40
CA ALA A 170 7.60 -15.92 5.12
C ALA A 170 8.45 -17.08 5.68
N LEU A 171 8.15 -17.57 6.89
CA LEU A 171 8.83 -18.74 7.44
C LEU A 171 8.53 -20.01 6.63
N SER A 172 7.28 -20.23 6.24
CA SER A 172 6.89 -21.36 5.38
C SER A 172 7.62 -21.33 4.06
N TRP A 173 7.65 -20.18 3.37
CA TRP A 173 8.38 -20.03 2.10
C TRP A 173 9.87 -20.33 2.25
N ALA A 174 10.48 -19.93 3.37
CA ALA A 174 11.89 -20.19 3.59
C ALA A 174 12.17 -21.69 3.84
N VAL A 175 11.27 -22.39 4.53
CA VAL A 175 11.33 -23.86 4.69
C VAL A 175 11.08 -24.57 3.34
N GLU A 176 10.07 -24.16 2.60
CA GLU A 176 9.69 -24.73 1.30
C GLU A 176 10.80 -24.54 0.26
N LEU A 177 11.41 -23.36 0.19
CA LEU A 177 12.55 -23.09 -0.69
C LEU A 177 13.74 -23.99 -0.35
N HIS A 178 14.04 -24.15 0.94
CA HIS A 178 15.10 -25.05 1.40
C HIS A 178 14.85 -26.51 0.96
N ALA A 179 13.62 -27.00 1.16
CA ALA A 179 13.22 -28.34 0.75
C ALA A 179 13.22 -28.51 -0.78
N SER A 180 12.79 -27.49 -1.53
CA SER A 180 12.75 -27.51 -2.99
C SER A 180 14.15 -27.60 -3.59
N ILE A 181 15.11 -26.82 -3.08
CA ILE A 181 16.50 -26.88 -3.56
C ILE A 181 17.10 -28.27 -3.28
N LEU A 182 16.85 -28.85 -2.09
CA LEU A 182 17.32 -30.20 -1.77
C LEU A 182 16.70 -31.27 -2.67
N SER A 183 15.40 -31.21 -2.94
CA SER A 183 14.72 -32.14 -3.85
C SER A 183 15.31 -32.07 -5.26
N ARG A 184 15.62 -30.86 -5.74
CA ARG A 184 16.25 -30.70 -7.07
C ARG A 184 17.68 -31.21 -7.12
N LEU A 185 18.44 -31.06 -6.04
CA LEU A 185 19.78 -31.64 -5.96
C LEU A 185 19.72 -33.17 -6.00
N ASP A 186 18.81 -33.79 -5.24
CA ASP A 186 18.63 -35.26 -5.27
C ASP A 186 18.23 -35.75 -6.67
N GLU A 187 17.29 -35.06 -7.34
CA GLU A 187 16.92 -35.38 -8.74
C GLU A 187 18.11 -35.30 -9.70
N ILE A 188 18.99 -34.30 -9.54
CA ILE A 188 20.21 -34.16 -10.35
C ILE A 188 21.19 -35.30 -10.06
N ASP A 189 21.39 -35.62 -8.79
CA ASP A 189 22.30 -36.69 -8.37
C ASP A 189 21.88 -38.03 -8.97
N GLN A 190 20.57 -38.35 -8.96
CA GLN A 190 20.04 -39.56 -9.59
C GLN A 190 20.24 -39.56 -11.12
N GLN A 191 20.12 -38.41 -11.78
CA GLN A 191 20.34 -38.31 -13.24
C GLN A 191 21.81 -38.47 -13.61
N ILE A 192 22.73 -37.91 -12.81
CA ILE A 192 24.17 -38.07 -13.03
C ILE A 192 24.54 -39.56 -12.90
N LEU A 193 24.10 -40.23 -11.83
CA LEU A 193 24.36 -41.66 -11.63
C LEU A 193 23.84 -42.53 -12.78
N ALA A 194 22.63 -42.25 -13.28
CA ALA A 194 22.05 -42.99 -14.41
C ALA A 194 22.86 -42.81 -15.71
N LEU A 195 23.38 -41.60 -15.97
CA LEU A 195 24.22 -41.33 -17.15
C LEU A 195 25.59 -42.00 -17.03
N GLU A 196 26.18 -42.03 -15.83
CA GLU A 196 27.45 -42.72 -15.58
C GLU A 196 27.33 -44.24 -15.79
N GLU A 197 26.23 -44.87 -15.34
CA GLU A 197 25.98 -46.30 -15.57
C GLU A 197 25.78 -46.67 -17.06
N GLU A 198 25.16 -45.80 -17.85
CA GLU A 198 25.00 -46.02 -19.31
C GLU A 198 26.33 -45.93 -20.07
N VAL A 199 27.25 -45.06 -19.63
CA VAL A 199 28.59 -44.94 -20.23
C VAL A 199 29.44 -46.17 -19.95
N ASP A 200 29.41 -46.72 -18.73
CA ASP A 200 30.15 -47.93 -18.35
C ASP A 200 29.54 -49.20 -18.98
N GLY A 201 28.22 -49.24 -19.20
CA GLY A 201 27.53 -50.37 -19.83
C GLY A 201 27.72 -50.51 -21.34
N ASN A 202 28.13 -49.44 -22.04
CA ASN A 202 28.23 -49.40 -23.51
C ASN A 202 29.67 -49.41 -24.06
N ALA A 203 30.67 -49.81 -23.26
CA ALA A 203 32.08 -49.90 -23.66
C ALA A 203 32.41 -50.94 -24.77
N GLY A 204 31.41 -51.43 -25.53
CA GLY A 204 31.54 -52.54 -26.46
C GLY A 204 31.30 -52.25 -27.95
N LEU A 205 30.61 -51.19 -28.36
CA LEU A 205 30.26 -51.00 -29.79
C LEU A 205 30.26 -49.53 -30.22
N ASP A 206 31.16 -49.26 -31.18
CA ASP A 206 31.27 -48.15 -32.14
C ASP A 206 30.71 -46.77 -31.78
N SER A 207 31.66 -45.84 -31.65
CA SER A 207 31.49 -44.41 -31.53
C SER A 207 30.77 -43.79 -32.74
N ASP A 208 29.49 -43.50 -32.60
CA ASP A 208 28.86 -42.39 -33.31
C ASP A 208 28.27 -41.45 -32.25
N PHE A 209 29.01 -40.36 -32.02
CA PHE A 209 29.01 -39.52 -30.81
C PHE A 209 27.83 -38.53 -30.76
N ASN A 210 26.64 -39.01 -31.09
CA ASN A 210 25.39 -38.28 -30.91
C ASN A 210 24.41 -39.20 -30.16
N MET A 211 24.75 -39.51 -28.91
CA MET A 211 23.83 -40.19 -27.98
C MET A 211 22.59 -39.31 -27.84
N ARG A 212 21.54 -39.69 -28.58
CA ARG A 212 20.19 -39.24 -28.31
C ARG A 212 19.90 -39.63 -26.86
N PRO A 213 19.56 -38.68 -25.98
CA PRO A 213 19.25 -39.03 -24.60
C PRO A 213 18.16 -40.12 -24.60
N PRO A 214 18.27 -41.13 -23.71
CA PRO A 214 17.25 -42.15 -23.56
C PRO A 214 15.87 -41.51 -23.52
N ASN A 215 14.89 -42.10 -24.21
CA ASN A 215 13.52 -41.58 -24.26
C ASN A 215 13.02 -41.32 -22.82
N GLY A 216 13.02 -40.06 -22.37
CA GLY A 216 12.61 -39.69 -21.01
C GLY A 216 13.37 -38.54 -20.37
N PHE A 217 14.60 -38.24 -20.79
CA PHE A 217 15.36 -37.12 -20.19
C PHE A 217 14.85 -35.77 -20.73
N GLN A 218 14.14 -35.02 -19.88
CA GLN A 218 13.82 -33.62 -20.13
C GLN A 218 15.04 -32.77 -19.78
N SER A 219 15.43 -31.86 -20.68
CA SER A 219 16.47 -30.87 -20.46
C SER A 219 16.24 -30.16 -19.12
N ILE A 220 17.20 -30.25 -18.20
CA ILE A 220 17.03 -29.76 -16.83
C ILE A 220 17.02 -28.23 -16.74
N THR A 221 17.57 -27.57 -17.76
CA THR A 221 17.54 -26.12 -17.89
C THR A 221 16.96 -25.72 -19.23
N SER A 222 16.24 -24.61 -19.24
CA SER A 222 15.81 -23.91 -20.46
C SER A 222 16.94 -23.06 -21.08
N VAL A 223 18.10 -22.97 -20.42
CA VAL A 223 19.24 -22.15 -20.87
C VAL A 223 20.06 -22.95 -21.87
N ASN A 224 20.30 -22.36 -23.04
CA ASN A 224 21.16 -22.96 -24.05
C ASN A 224 22.63 -22.80 -23.61
N LEU A 225 23.24 -23.91 -23.21
CA LEU A 225 24.65 -23.98 -22.79
C LEU A 225 25.59 -24.42 -23.94
N GLY A 226 25.16 -24.27 -25.19
CA GLY A 226 25.92 -24.66 -26.38
C GLY A 226 26.11 -26.18 -26.50
N GLU A 227 27.21 -26.58 -27.14
CA GLU A 227 27.63 -27.98 -27.37
C GLU A 227 28.25 -28.62 -26.12
N CYS A 228 27.68 -28.36 -24.94
CA CYS A 228 28.11 -28.97 -23.69
C CYS A 228 27.44 -30.34 -23.52
N GLU A 229 28.20 -31.35 -23.10
CA GLU A 229 27.63 -32.66 -22.74
C GLU A 229 26.63 -32.52 -21.59
N GLU A 230 25.56 -33.31 -21.60
CA GLU A 230 24.48 -33.17 -20.61
C GLU A 230 24.95 -33.40 -19.18
N ILE A 231 25.92 -34.30 -18.99
CA ILE A 231 26.55 -34.54 -17.68
C ILE A 231 27.25 -33.29 -17.14
N ASN A 232 27.96 -32.54 -17.99
CA ASN A 232 28.64 -31.30 -17.59
C ASN A 232 27.63 -30.19 -17.26
N LYS A 233 26.48 -30.15 -17.93
CA LYS A 233 25.38 -29.22 -17.59
C LYS A 233 24.77 -29.56 -16.23
N LEU A 234 24.53 -30.85 -15.95
CA LEU A 234 24.00 -31.32 -14.67
C LEU A 234 24.94 -30.95 -13.52
N VAL A 235 26.23 -31.23 -13.65
CA VAL A 235 27.26 -30.87 -12.66
C VAL A 235 27.32 -29.35 -12.44
N LEU A 236 27.21 -28.55 -13.51
CA LEU A 236 27.17 -27.09 -13.38
C LEU A 236 25.95 -26.63 -12.58
N VAL A 237 24.75 -27.09 -12.93
CA VAL A 237 23.50 -26.74 -12.23
C VAL A 237 23.54 -27.19 -10.78
N GLN A 238 24.05 -28.39 -10.52
CA GLN A 238 24.27 -28.92 -9.17
C GLN A 238 25.13 -27.97 -8.35
N SER A 239 26.27 -27.50 -8.89
CA SER A 239 27.18 -26.59 -8.19
C SER A 239 26.52 -25.25 -7.85
N VAL A 240 25.74 -24.68 -8.76
CA VAL A 240 25.00 -23.43 -8.55
C VAL A 240 23.93 -23.61 -7.47
N LEU A 241 23.16 -24.70 -7.51
CA LEU A 241 22.13 -24.99 -6.50
C LEU A 241 22.74 -25.25 -5.12
N GLN A 242 23.92 -25.88 -5.03
CA GLN A 242 24.65 -26.05 -3.77
C GLN A 242 25.13 -24.71 -3.20
N GLU A 243 25.59 -23.80 -4.05
CA GLU A 243 25.97 -22.44 -3.65
C GLU A 243 24.75 -21.66 -3.12
N GLU A 244 23.64 -21.67 -3.85
CA GLU A 244 22.39 -21.01 -3.45
C GLU A 244 21.81 -21.61 -2.17
N LEU A 245 21.86 -22.94 -2.00
CA LEU A 245 21.48 -23.60 -0.74
C LEU A 245 22.33 -23.11 0.44
N SER A 246 23.63 -22.89 0.21
CA SER A 246 24.56 -22.42 1.23
C SER A 246 24.26 -20.97 1.62
N LYS A 247 24.00 -20.10 0.63
CA LYS A 247 23.56 -18.72 0.85
C LYS A 247 22.24 -18.67 1.61
N HIS A 248 21.26 -19.47 1.19
CA HIS A 248 19.94 -19.56 1.83
C HIS A 248 20.07 -20.00 3.28
N ARG A 249 20.80 -21.09 3.57
CA ARG A 249 21.07 -21.54 4.95
C ARG A 249 21.76 -20.47 5.80
N SER A 250 22.69 -19.71 5.22
CA SER A 250 23.37 -18.61 5.91
C SER A 250 22.38 -17.49 6.28
N LEU A 251 21.54 -17.10 5.33
CA LEU A 251 20.46 -16.12 5.55
C LEU A 251 19.51 -16.60 6.66
N MET A 252 19.07 -17.85 6.60
CA MET A 252 18.19 -18.44 7.60
C MET A 252 18.79 -18.41 9.01
N ARG A 253 20.08 -18.75 9.15
CA ARG A 253 20.78 -18.66 10.45
C ARG A 253 20.91 -17.22 10.95
N ARG A 254 21.21 -16.28 10.05
CA ARG A 254 21.36 -14.87 10.40
C ARG A 254 20.07 -14.27 10.98
N TRP A 255 18.93 -14.68 10.44
CA TRP A 255 17.61 -14.22 10.89
C TRP A 255 17.04 -15.03 12.06
N ALA A 256 17.68 -16.11 12.50
CA ALA A 256 17.11 -17.02 13.49
C ALA A 256 16.80 -16.33 14.84
N GLY A 257 17.64 -15.38 15.27
CA GLY A 257 17.42 -14.59 16.48
C GLY A 257 16.20 -13.66 16.34
N ASP A 258 16.19 -12.84 15.29
CA ASP A 258 15.08 -11.90 15.02
C ASP A 258 13.74 -12.63 14.86
N VAL A 259 13.74 -13.79 14.22
CA VAL A 259 12.56 -14.65 14.06
C VAL A 259 12.06 -15.17 15.41
N LEU A 260 12.97 -15.59 16.30
CA LEU A 260 12.58 -16.05 17.63
C LEU A 260 11.99 -14.90 18.47
N ASP A 261 12.62 -13.74 18.46
CA ASP A 261 12.16 -12.56 19.19
C ASP A 261 10.78 -12.08 18.71
N LEU A 262 10.59 -12.03 17.38
CA LEU A 262 9.31 -11.65 16.79
C LEU A 262 8.22 -12.70 17.08
N TRP A 263 8.56 -14.00 17.03
CA TRP A 263 7.64 -15.07 17.39
C TRP A 263 7.15 -14.93 18.84
N GLN A 264 8.06 -14.70 19.78
CA GLN A 264 7.72 -14.51 21.19
C GLN A 264 6.84 -13.26 21.40
N THR A 265 7.10 -12.20 20.66
CA THR A 265 6.30 -10.96 20.72
C THR A 265 4.88 -11.16 20.20
N LEU A 266 4.70 -11.96 19.15
CA LEU A 266 3.41 -12.17 18.52
C LEU A 266 2.55 -13.23 19.21
N TYR A 267 3.16 -14.34 19.65
CA TYR A 267 2.46 -15.53 20.15
C TYR A 267 2.72 -15.88 21.61
N GLY A 268 3.69 -15.23 22.26
CA GLY A 268 4.07 -15.51 23.65
C GLY A 268 5.25 -16.50 23.78
N PRO A 269 5.63 -16.84 25.02
CA PRO A 269 6.85 -17.61 25.32
C PRO A 269 6.71 -19.13 25.11
N ASP A 270 5.56 -19.60 24.66
CA ASP A 270 5.32 -21.03 24.45
C ASP A 270 6.22 -21.60 23.34
N SER A 271 6.47 -22.91 23.41
CA SER A 271 7.34 -23.61 22.45
C SER A 271 6.88 -23.31 21.02
N PRO A 272 7.79 -22.84 20.15
CA PRO A 272 7.38 -22.39 18.83
C PRO A 272 6.98 -23.56 17.94
N ASP A 273 5.71 -23.56 17.52
CA ASP A 273 5.11 -24.60 16.67
C ASP A 273 5.25 -24.23 15.18
N HIS A 274 6.48 -24.31 14.65
CA HIS A 274 6.74 -24.10 13.23
C HIS A 274 7.94 -24.92 12.75
N LEU A 275 7.85 -25.49 11.53
CA LEU A 275 8.90 -26.31 10.90
C LEU A 275 10.23 -25.56 10.73
N TRP A 276 10.19 -24.23 10.73
CA TRP A 276 11.38 -23.39 10.72
C TRP A 276 12.32 -23.68 11.89
N PHE A 277 11.79 -23.83 13.11
CA PHE A 277 12.62 -23.96 14.31
C PHE A 277 13.31 -25.33 14.40
N SER A 278 12.63 -26.40 13.97
CA SER A 278 13.24 -27.72 13.81
C SER A 278 14.29 -27.71 12.70
N LEU A 279 13.99 -27.06 11.57
CA LEU A 279 14.92 -26.94 10.46
C LEU A 279 16.20 -26.20 10.86
N ILE A 280 16.10 -25.01 11.45
CA ILE A 280 17.25 -24.22 11.94
C ILE A 280 18.13 -25.04 12.88
N SER A 281 17.53 -25.78 13.80
CA SER A 281 18.25 -26.63 14.77
C SER A 281 19.00 -27.79 14.11
N SER A 282 18.53 -28.24 12.93
CA SER A 282 19.13 -29.34 12.16
C SER A 282 20.16 -28.90 11.11
N LEU A 283 20.32 -27.59 10.88
CA LEU A 283 21.21 -27.11 9.83
C LEU A 283 22.68 -27.44 10.16
N PRO A 284 23.47 -27.92 9.17
CA PRO A 284 24.90 -28.16 9.34
C PRO A 284 25.63 -26.91 9.83
N SER A 285 26.76 -27.03 10.53
CA SER A 285 27.57 -25.85 10.88
C SER A 285 28.08 -25.14 9.60
N PRO A 286 28.21 -23.80 9.60
CA PRO A 286 28.72 -23.08 8.44
C PRO A 286 30.13 -23.55 8.08
N SER A 287 30.31 -23.95 6.82
CA SER A 287 31.64 -24.11 6.22
C SER A 287 32.24 -22.72 6.02
N VAL A 288 33.37 -22.46 6.67
CA VAL A 288 34.05 -21.15 6.61
C VAL A 288 34.73 -21.03 5.25
N TYR A 289 34.11 -20.32 4.32
CA TYR A 289 34.80 -19.68 3.21
C TYR A 289 34.71 -18.17 3.39
N VAL A 290 35.87 -17.57 3.63
CA VAL A 290 36.05 -16.12 3.76
C VAL A 290 36.04 -15.53 2.35
N THR A 291 35.13 -14.60 2.06
CA THR A 291 35.29 -13.64 0.98
C THR A 291 35.01 -12.23 1.49
N GLU A 292 35.94 -11.36 1.16
CA GLU A 292 36.09 -10.00 1.65
C GLU A 292 35.01 -9.07 1.08
N THR A 293 34.67 -8.07 1.89
CA THR A 293 33.67 -7.03 1.61
C THR A 293 34.34 -5.91 0.82
N GLU A 294 33.74 -5.49 -0.30
CA GLU A 294 34.09 -4.21 -0.94
C GLU A 294 32.88 -3.25 -1.00
N ASN A 295 33.19 -2.03 -0.58
CA ASN A 295 32.35 -0.84 -0.52
C ASN A 295 32.39 -0.04 -1.84
N GLY A 296 31.43 0.86 -2.02
CA GLY A 296 31.49 2.04 -2.90
C GLY A 296 30.60 1.92 -4.15
N ASP A 297 29.90 2.94 -4.63
CA ASP A 297 29.84 4.35 -4.27
C ASP A 297 28.51 4.96 -4.77
N SER A 298 28.10 6.05 -4.14
CA SER A 298 26.96 6.87 -4.54
C SER A 298 27.33 7.79 -5.69
N GLU A 299 26.57 7.77 -6.78
CA GLU A 299 26.73 8.73 -7.88
C GLU A 299 25.51 9.66 -7.96
N SER A 300 25.74 10.92 -7.61
CA SER A 300 24.80 12.03 -7.70
C SER A 300 24.82 12.64 -9.11
N ILE A 301 23.65 12.82 -9.74
CA ILE A 301 23.52 13.60 -10.97
C ILE A 301 22.44 14.68 -10.79
N ASN A 302 22.84 15.89 -11.18
CA ASN A 302 22.12 17.16 -11.10
C ASN A 302 21.24 17.43 -12.34
N ILE A 303 20.08 18.06 -12.07
CA ILE A 303 19.40 19.17 -12.77
C ILE A 303 18.89 18.93 -14.21
N LEU A 304 17.61 19.25 -14.45
CA LEU A 304 17.16 20.34 -15.36
C LEU A 304 15.62 20.48 -15.33
N ASP A 305 15.17 21.70 -15.03
CA ASP A 305 13.82 22.21 -15.19
C ASP A 305 13.48 22.40 -16.67
N GLU A 306 12.25 22.07 -17.09
CA GLU A 306 11.61 22.73 -18.24
C GLU A 306 10.14 23.03 -17.94
N GLU A 307 9.78 24.27 -18.22
CA GLU A 307 8.44 24.85 -18.13
C GLU A 307 7.57 24.53 -19.36
N ASP A 308 6.27 24.46 -19.06
CA ASP A 308 5.12 24.90 -19.86
C ASP A 308 4.67 24.13 -21.12
N SER A 309 3.38 23.76 -21.12
CA SER A 309 2.47 24.10 -22.22
C SER A 309 1.02 23.82 -21.82
N SER A 310 0.31 24.93 -21.59
CA SER A 310 -1.14 25.14 -21.78
C SER A 310 -1.88 24.14 -22.70
N SER A 311 -3.02 23.66 -22.22
CA SER A 311 -4.22 23.48 -23.05
C SER A 311 -5.49 23.57 -22.18
N ASP A 312 -6.31 24.57 -22.47
CA ASP A 312 -7.66 24.76 -21.97
C ASP A 312 -8.59 23.64 -22.44
N VAL A 313 -9.36 23.07 -21.50
CA VAL A 313 -10.60 22.35 -21.82
C VAL A 313 -11.65 22.82 -20.82
N ASP A 314 -12.62 23.53 -21.37
CA ASP A 314 -13.81 24.06 -20.71
C ASP A 314 -14.63 22.92 -20.08
N GLY A 315 -15.07 23.13 -18.84
CA GLY A 315 -15.78 22.13 -18.04
C GLY A 315 -17.06 22.72 -17.44
N GLU A 316 -18.12 22.62 -18.23
CA GLU A 316 -19.56 22.61 -17.94
C GLU A 316 -20.06 23.24 -16.61
N GLU A 317 -20.73 24.38 -16.77
CA GLU A 317 -21.45 25.13 -15.74
C GLU A 317 -22.79 24.43 -15.43
N ILE A 318 -22.93 23.83 -14.24
CA ILE A 318 -24.21 23.25 -13.79
C ILE A 318 -25.05 24.35 -13.16
N ASN A 319 -26.26 24.53 -13.69
CA ASN A 319 -27.23 25.55 -13.28
C ASN A 319 -27.87 25.21 -11.92
N ALA A 320 -28.01 26.21 -11.04
CA ALA A 320 -28.64 26.07 -9.70
C ALA A 320 -30.05 25.45 -9.73
N THR A 321 -30.77 25.61 -10.85
CA THR A 321 -32.10 25.03 -11.06
C THR A 321 -32.05 23.50 -11.21
N GLU A 322 -30.97 22.99 -11.80
CA GLU A 322 -30.77 21.56 -12.03
C GLU A 322 -30.39 20.82 -10.73
N MET A 323 -29.65 21.49 -9.85
CA MET A 323 -29.37 21.01 -8.49
C MET A 323 -30.64 20.96 -7.61
N MET A 324 -31.56 21.92 -7.76
CA MET A 324 -32.85 21.91 -7.04
C MET A 324 -33.80 20.82 -7.55
N ASN A 325 -33.77 20.49 -8.84
CA ASN A 325 -34.56 19.39 -9.38
C ASN A 325 -34.08 18.01 -8.90
N LEU A 326 -32.78 17.81 -8.72
CA LEU A 326 -32.23 16.57 -8.15
C LEU A 326 -32.63 16.37 -6.67
N LEU A 327 -32.86 17.46 -5.93
CA LEU A 327 -33.35 17.39 -4.55
C LEU A 327 -34.86 17.15 -4.44
N ASN A 328 -35.64 17.53 -5.47
CA ASN A 328 -37.11 17.39 -5.47
C ASN A 328 -37.62 16.04 -6.03
N ILE A 329 -36.80 15.27 -6.74
CA ILE A 329 -37.20 13.94 -7.24
C ILE A 329 -37.33 12.92 -6.09
N ALA A 330 -36.71 13.17 -4.94
CA ALA A 330 -36.79 12.29 -3.77
C ALA A 330 -38.05 12.47 -2.89
N ASN A 331 -38.98 13.38 -3.25
CA ASN A 331 -40.18 13.69 -2.45
C ASN A 331 -41.52 13.47 -3.19
N ASN A 332 -41.52 12.78 -4.33
CA ASN A 332 -42.74 12.26 -4.93
C ASN A 332 -42.53 10.79 -5.31
N ASP A 333 -42.58 9.92 -4.31
CA ASP A 333 -43.34 8.67 -4.29
C ASP A 333 -43.51 8.19 -2.85
#